data_AF-A0A9P8SJI3-F1
#
_entry.id   AF-A0A9P8SJI3-F1
#
_cell.length_a   1.000
_cell.length_b   1.000
_cell.length_c   1.000
_cell.angle_alpha   90.00
_cell.angle_beta   90.00
_cell.angle_gamma   90.00
#
_symmetry.space_group_name_H-M   'P 1'
#
loop_
_entity.id
_entity.type
_entity.pdbx_description
1 polymer ?
#
loop_
_entity_poly.entity_id
_entity_poly.type
_entity_poly.pdbx_seq_one_letter_code
_entity_poly.pdbx_strand_id
1 'polypeptide(L)'
;MLESAISSPMNHKHYGQTDIFQLAGVLAQKVILNHPYQDGNKRTALFAADMFLKINGYQLQKEPMAEEDTELNNGLADAHVLVATSEWTAEHLGNYYASIAKPLEDETEEIREYGKNAVEC
;
A
#
# COMPACT_ATOMS: atom_id res chain seq x y z
N MET A 1 6.67 -3.16 16.81
CA MET A 1 6.77 -4.53 16.27
C MET A 1 6.15 -4.59 14.88
N LEU A 2 6.84 -5.19 13.91
CA LEU A 2 6.39 -5.34 12.52
C LEU A 2 5.23 -6.33 12.39
N GLU A 3 5.28 -7.43 13.14
CA GLU A 3 4.25 -8.49 13.14
C GLU A 3 2.86 -7.93 13.43
N SER A 4 2.74 -7.02 14.40
CA SER A 4 1.47 -6.34 14.70
C SER A 4 0.96 -5.46 13.55
N ALA A 5 1.85 -4.85 12.76
CA ALA A 5 1.46 -4.06 11.60
C ALA A 5 0.89 -4.96 10.49
N ILE A 6 1.48 -6.13 10.26
CA ILE A 6 1.03 -7.09 9.25
C ILE A 6 -0.30 -7.76 9.64
N SER A 7 -0.53 -8.01 10.94
CA SER A 7 -1.81 -8.57 11.40
C SER A 7 -2.97 -7.56 11.39
N SER A 8 -2.68 -6.26 11.34
CA SER A 8 -3.69 -5.19 11.46
C SER A 8 -4.73 -5.20 10.33
N PRO A 9 -4.36 -5.35 9.04
CA PRO A 9 -5.34 -5.46 7.95
C PRO A 9 -6.29 -6.66 8.09
N MET A 10 -5.78 -7.82 8.53
CA MET A 10 -6.62 -9.00 8.74
C MET A 10 -7.64 -8.78 9.86
N ASN A 11 -7.23 -8.13 10.96
CA ASN A 11 -8.12 -7.78 12.05
C ASN A 11 -9.19 -6.78 11.59
N HIS A 12 -8.81 -5.70 10.89
CA HIS A 12 -9.77 -4.71 10.38
C HIS A 12 -10.77 -5.32 9.38
N LYS A 13 -10.32 -6.22 8.50
CA LYS A 13 -11.21 -6.98 7.60
C LYS A 13 -12.18 -7.87 8.38
N HIS A 14 -11.71 -8.54 9.42
CA HIS A 14 -12.54 -9.39 10.27
C HIS A 14 -13.61 -8.59 11.03
N TYR A 15 -13.34 -7.31 11.36
CA TYR A 15 -14.28 -6.40 12.02
C TYR A 15 -15.09 -5.51 11.08
N GLY A 16 -15.10 -5.79 9.77
CA GLY A 16 -16.04 -5.19 8.81
C GLY A 16 -15.49 -4.08 7.91
N GLN A 17 -14.21 -3.72 8.00
CA GLN A 17 -13.59 -2.80 7.03
C GLN A 17 -13.24 -3.58 5.75
N THR A 18 -14.00 -3.34 4.68
CA THR A 18 -13.86 -4.05 3.40
C THR A 18 -13.14 -3.24 2.33
N ASP A 19 -12.93 -1.95 2.57
CA ASP A 19 -12.20 -1.08 1.66
C ASP A 19 -10.69 -1.38 1.71
N ILE A 20 -10.16 -1.91 0.60
CA ILE A 20 -8.76 -2.28 0.44
C ILE A 20 -7.81 -1.08 0.56
N PHE A 21 -8.23 0.12 0.16
CA PHE A 21 -7.41 1.33 0.27
C PHE A 21 -7.31 1.75 1.73
N GLN A 22 -8.40 1.59 2.49
CA GLN A 22 -8.37 1.83 3.93
C GLN A 22 -7.51 0.81 4.68
N LEU A 23 -7.56 -0.46 4.28
CA LEU A 23 -6.67 -1.49 4.83
C LEU A 23 -5.19 -1.19 4.52
N ALA A 24 -4.89 -0.70 3.31
CA ALA A 24 -3.55 -0.26 2.94
C ALA A 24 -3.09 0.97 3.77
N GLY A 25 -3.99 1.94 3.99
CA GLY A 25 -3.74 3.11 4.84
C GLY A 25 -3.42 2.72 6.30
N VAL A 26 -4.17 1.76 6.86
CA VAL A 26 -3.91 1.21 8.19
C VAL A 26 -2.54 0.52 8.25
N LEU A 27 -2.20 -0.29 7.25
CA LEU A 27 -0.90 -0.97 7.17
C LEU A 27 0.24 0.05 7.17
N ALA A 28 0.18 1.04 6.28
CA ALA A 28 1.19 2.08 6.17
C ALA A 28 1.34 2.89 7.47
N GLN A 29 0.24 3.35 8.06
CA GLN A 29 0.26 4.07 9.34
C GLN A 29 0.94 3.24 10.43
N LYS A 30 0.59 1.95 10.56
CA LYS A 30 1.21 1.09 11.58
C LYS A 30 2.72 0.93 11.36
N VAL A 31 3.17 0.79 10.12
CA VAL A 31 4.62 0.71 9.82
C VAL A 31 5.32 2.02 10.16
N ILE A 32 4.72 3.17 9.84
CA ILE A 32 5.28 4.49 10.16
C ILE A 32 5.43 4.67 11.67
N LEU A 33 4.35 4.43 12.44
CA LEU A 33 4.30 4.72 13.87
C LEU A 33 5.02 3.68 14.74
N ASN A 34 5.11 2.42 14.29
CA ASN A 34 5.78 1.38 15.05
C ASN A 34 7.31 1.45 14.97
N HIS A 35 7.87 2.34 14.12
CA HIS A 35 9.30 2.51 13.85
C HIS A 35 10.09 1.18 13.85
N PRO A 36 9.69 0.16 13.06
CA PRO A 36 10.33 -1.15 13.10
C PRO A 36 11.78 -1.16 12.61
N TYR A 37 12.21 -0.14 11.87
CA TYR A 37 13.56 0.01 11.33
C TYR A 37 14.26 1.26 11.86
N GLN A 38 15.60 1.23 11.88
CA GLN A 38 16.45 2.36 12.28
C GLN A 38 16.24 3.60 11.39
N ASP A 39 16.08 3.38 10.09
CA ASP A 39 15.67 4.40 9.11
C ASP A 39 14.80 3.73 8.02
N GLY A 40 14.12 4.53 7.22
CA GLY A 40 13.37 4.06 6.06
C GLY A 40 11.93 3.65 6.36
N ASN A 41 11.44 3.81 7.59
CA ASN A 41 10.07 3.41 7.98
C ASN A 41 8.98 3.94 7.01
N LYS A 42 9.07 5.20 6.59
CA LYS A 42 8.13 5.80 5.63
C LYS A 42 8.20 5.18 4.23
N ARG A 43 9.41 4.88 3.75
CA ARG A 43 9.65 4.19 2.48
C ARG A 43 9.10 2.76 2.55
N THR A 44 9.43 2.03 3.62
CA THR A 44 8.93 0.67 3.83
C THR A 44 7.41 0.63 3.94
N ALA A 45 6.79 1.62 4.60
CA ALA A 45 5.34 1.74 4.67
C ALA A 45 4.70 1.90 3.29
N LEU A 46 5.32 2.71 2.41
CA LEU A 46 4.86 2.90 1.04
C LEU A 46 4.96 1.60 0.23
N PHE A 47 6.12 0.95 0.26
CA PHE A 47 6.30 -0.35 -0.41
C PHE A 47 5.31 -1.40 0.09
N ALA A 48 5.06 -1.46 1.40
CA ALA A 48 4.10 -2.40 1.97
C ALA A 48 2.67 -2.12 1.53
N ALA A 49 2.26 -0.84 1.48
CA ALA A 49 0.95 -0.43 1.01
C ALA A 49 0.75 -0.67 -0.50
N ASP A 50 1.73 -0.29 -1.32
CA ASP A 50 1.70 -0.50 -2.77
C ASP A 50 1.65 -2.00 -3.12
N MET A 51 2.45 -2.83 -2.45
CA MET A 51 2.40 -4.29 -2.64
C MET A 51 1.06 -4.89 -2.19
N PHE A 52 0.52 -4.43 -1.07
CA PHE A 52 -0.81 -4.86 -0.61
C PHE A 52 -1.87 -4.52 -1.65
N LEU A 53 -1.85 -3.31 -2.22
CA LEU A 53 -2.79 -2.91 -3.26
C LEU A 53 -2.58 -3.74 -4.54
N LYS A 54 -1.33 -4.04 -4.93
CA LYS A 54 -1.01 -4.86 -6.12
C LYS A 54 -1.61 -6.25 -6.03
N ILE A 55 -1.50 -6.88 -4.86
CA ILE A 55 -2.15 -8.17 -4.57
C ILE A 55 -3.69 -8.07 -4.69
N ASN A 56 -4.26 -6.88 -4.49
CA ASN A 56 -5.70 -6.63 -4.62
C ASN A 56 -6.09 -5.97 -5.97
N GLY A 57 -5.20 -5.95 -6.97
CA GLY A 57 -5.49 -5.49 -8.34
C GLY A 57 -5.33 -3.98 -8.59
N TYR A 58 -4.71 -3.25 -7.67
CA TYR A 58 -4.45 -1.81 -7.79
C TYR A 58 -2.98 -1.49 -7.57
N GLN A 59 -2.50 -0.34 -8.05
CA GLN A 59 -1.13 0.10 -7.79
C GLN A 59 -1.10 1.60 -7.50
N LEU A 60 -0.22 2.00 -6.58
CA LEU A 60 0.10 3.41 -6.35
C LEU A 60 1.17 3.86 -7.33
N GLN A 61 2.16 3.00 -7.58
CA GLN A 61 3.29 3.29 -8.47
C GLN A 61 3.48 2.13 -9.47
N LYS A 62 3.64 2.45 -10.75
CA LYS A 62 3.99 1.46 -11.79
C LYS A 62 5.38 0.89 -11.51
N GLU A 63 6.34 1.80 -11.44
CA GLU A 63 7.71 1.52 -11.03
C GLU A 63 8.01 2.25 -9.73
N PRO A 64 8.59 1.58 -8.72
CA PRO A 64 8.88 2.24 -7.45
C PRO A 64 9.85 3.40 -7.64
N MET A 65 9.41 4.61 -7.25
CA MET A 65 10.25 5.82 -7.25
C MET A 65 10.81 6.18 -8.64
N ALA A 66 10.08 5.91 -9.72
CA ALA A 66 10.48 6.31 -11.06
C ALA A 66 10.63 7.84 -11.16
N GLU A 67 11.70 8.31 -11.81
CA GLU A 67 12.01 9.76 -11.91
C GLU A 67 10.94 10.53 -12.69
N GLU A 68 10.30 9.89 -13.67
CA GLU A 68 9.19 10.43 -14.46
C GLU A 68 7.94 10.75 -13.63
N ASP A 69 7.74 10.06 -12.51
CA ASP A 69 6.58 10.20 -11.62
C ASP A 69 6.89 11.10 -10.40
N THR A 70 7.75 12.12 -10.58
CA THR A 70 8.20 13.00 -9.48
C THR A 70 7.04 13.62 -8.67
N GLU A 71 5.98 14.08 -9.32
CA GLU A 71 4.83 14.70 -8.63
C GLU A 71 4.09 13.69 -7.74
N LEU A 72 3.86 12.48 -8.25
CA LEU A 72 3.25 11.38 -7.51
C LEU A 72 4.14 10.94 -6.34
N ASN A 73 5.45 10.79 -6.57
CA ASN A 73 6.42 10.41 -5.54
C ASN A 73 6.45 11.42 -4.39
N ASN A 74 6.42 12.72 -4.73
CA ASN A 74 6.37 13.79 -3.73
C ASN A 74 5.04 13.77 -2.96
N GLY A 75 3.90 13.61 -3.66
CA GLY A 75 2.59 13.51 -2.99
C GLY A 75 2.49 12.34 -2.02
N LEU A 76 3.01 11.17 -2.41
CA LEU A 76 3.11 9.99 -1.53
C LEU A 76 4.04 10.25 -0.34
N ALA A 77 5.20 10.88 -0.56
CA ALA A 77 6.13 11.23 0.50
C ALA A 77 5.49 12.20 1.50
N ASP A 78 4.81 13.23 1.02
CA ASP A 78 4.12 14.24 1.83
C ASP A 78 2.99 13.62 2.65
N ALA A 79 2.16 12.77 2.03
CA ALA A 79 1.11 12.03 2.73
C ALA A 79 1.66 11.19 3.89
N HIS A 80 2.79 10.53 3.69
CA HIS A 80 3.44 9.72 4.73
C HIS A 80 4.09 10.58 5.82
N VAL A 81 4.54 11.79 5.48
CA VAL A 81 5.00 12.79 6.46
C VAL A 81 3.84 13.25 7.33
N LEU A 82 2.69 13.59 6.75
CA LEU A 82 1.50 14.04 7.48
C LEU A 82 1.00 12.96 8.47
N VAL A 83 1.11 11.69 8.11
CA VAL A 83 0.79 10.59 9.03
C VAL A 83 1.83 10.49 10.15
N ALA A 84 3.11 10.67 9.84
CA ALA A 84 4.17 10.67 10.85
C ALA A 84 4.08 11.86 11.82
N THR A 85 3.56 13.02 11.36
CA THR A 85 3.31 14.20 12.20
C THR A 85 1.96 14.15 12.91
N SER A 86 1.20 13.06 12.76
CA SER A 86 -0.16 12.89 13.31
C SER A 86 -1.19 13.89 12.79
N GLU A 87 -0.92 14.55 11.66
CA GLU A 87 -1.86 15.40 10.96
C GLU A 87 -2.86 14.56 10.14
N TRP A 88 -2.42 13.41 9.62
CA TRP A 88 -3.27 12.46 8.91
C TRP A 88 -3.47 11.17 9.69
N THR A 89 -4.72 10.70 9.69
CA THR A 89 -5.09 9.37 10.16
C THR A 89 -4.92 8.34 9.05
N ALA A 90 -5.00 7.04 9.39
CA ALA A 90 -5.06 5.96 8.40
C ALA A 90 -6.21 6.14 7.40
N GLU A 91 -7.31 6.76 7.83
CA GLU A 91 -8.46 7.05 6.99
C GLU A 91 -8.15 8.10 5.91
N HIS A 92 -7.48 9.19 6.29
CA HIS A 92 -7.01 10.20 5.34
C HIS A 92 -6.05 9.60 4.32
N LEU A 93 -5.12 8.75 4.80
CA LEU A 93 -4.16 8.06 3.95
C LEU A 93 -4.83 7.07 2.99
N GLY A 94 -5.81 6.29 3.47
CA GLY A 94 -6.57 5.37 2.62
C GLY A 94 -7.42 6.09 1.58
N ASN A 95 -8.06 7.21 1.93
CA ASN A 95 -8.78 8.05 0.98
C ASN A 95 -7.84 8.65 -0.08
N TYR A 96 -6.64 9.05 0.32
CA TYR A 96 -5.62 9.53 -0.61
C TYR A 96 -5.15 8.42 -1.55
N TYR A 97 -4.89 7.20 -1.04
CA TYR A 97 -4.57 6.05 -1.88
C TYR A 97 -5.70 5.74 -2.88
N ALA A 98 -6.95 5.78 -2.45
CA ALA A 98 -8.09 5.55 -3.34
C ALA A 98 -8.18 6.58 -4.48
N SER A 99 -7.70 7.82 -4.28
CA SER A 99 -7.78 8.87 -5.31
C SER A 99 -6.67 8.79 -6.35
N ILE A 100 -5.51 8.22 -6.00
CA ILE A 100 -4.34 8.12 -6.89
C ILE A 100 -4.10 6.71 -7.45
N ALA A 101 -4.64 5.68 -6.79
CA ALA A 101 -4.44 4.30 -7.21
C ALA A 101 -5.05 4.05 -8.58
N LYS A 102 -4.31 3.35 -9.41
CA LYS A 102 -4.75 2.91 -10.74
C LYS A 102 -5.03 1.41 -10.70
N PRO A 103 -5.99 0.89 -11.49
CA PRO A 103 -6.07 -0.54 -11.71
C PRO A 103 -4.73 -1.04 -12.27
N LEU A 104 -4.34 -2.24 -11.87
CA LEU A 104 -3.14 -2.89 -12.38
C LEU A 104 -3.38 -3.34 -13.83
N GLU A 105 -3.22 -2.42 -14.79
CA GLU A 105 -3.20 -2.71 -16.22
C GLU A 105 -1.79 -3.14 -16.63
N ASP A 106 -1.40 -4.36 -16.24
CA ASP A 106 -0.38 -5.21 -16.85
C ASP A 106 -0.20 -6.43 -15.92
N GLU A 107 -1.17 -7.36 -15.96
CA GLU A 107 -0.72 -8.75 -15.98
C GLU A 107 -0.01 -8.87 -17.32
N THR A 108 1.33 -8.93 -17.34
CA THR A 108 1.99 -9.42 -18.55
C THR A 108 1.29 -10.72 -18.93
N GLU A 109 0.96 -10.92 -20.21
CA GLU A 109 0.22 -12.12 -20.67
C GLU A 109 0.83 -13.42 -20.09
N GLU A 110 2.14 -13.43 -19.83
CA GLU A 110 2.87 -14.48 -19.11
C GLU A 110 2.33 -14.78 -17.69
N ILE A 111 2.07 -13.78 -16.85
CA ILE A 111 1.57 -13.97 -15.48
C ILE A 111 0.14 -14.54 -15.51
N ARG A 112 -0.67 -14.06 -16.45
CA ARG A 112 -2.04 -14.53 -16.69
C ARG A 112 -2.08 -15.98 -17.17
N GLU A 113 -1.15 -16.34 -18.06
CA GLU A 113 -1.02 -17.70 -18.60
C GLU A 113 -0.52 -18.69 -17.53
N TYR A 114 0.42 -18.29 -16.68
CA TYR A 114 0.84 -19.08 -15.51
C TYR A 114 -0.30 -19.33 -14.51
N GLY A 115 -1.14 -18.32 -14.24
CA GLY A 115 -2.30 -18.46 -13.36
C GLY A 115 -3.37 -19.42 -13.93
N LYS A 116 -3.62 -19.38 -15.24
CA LYS A 116 -4.55 -20.31 -15.90
C LYS A 116 -4.03 -21.76 -15.88
N ASN A 117 -2.75 -21.97 -16.17
CA ASN A 117 -2.15 -23.31 -16.19
C ASN A 117 -2.07 -23.95 -14.79
N ALA A 118 -2.04 -23.15 -13.72
CA ALA A 118 -2.02 -23.67 -12.36
C ALA A 118 -3.39 -24.16 -11.84
N VAL A 119 -4.49 -23.77 -12.49
CA VAL A 119 -5.87 -24.15 -12.11
C VAL A 119 -6.35 -25.38 -12.89
N GLU A 120 -5.66 -25.77 -13.96
CA GLU A 120 -5.96 -26.96 -14.78
C GLU A 120 -5.24 -28.25 -14.31
N CYS A 121 -4.64 -28.26 -13.11
CA CYS A 121 -4.07 -29.47 -12.49
C CYS A 121 -5.03 -30.18 -11.54
#